data_AF-A0A538IGY5-F1
#
_entry.id   AF-A0A538IGY5-F1
#
_cell.length_a   1.000
_cell.length_b   1.000
_cell.length_c   1.000
_cell.angle_alpha   90.00
_cell.angle_beta   90.00
_cell.angle_gamma   90.00
#
_symmetry.space_group_name_H-M   'P 1'
#
loop_
_entity.id
_entity.type
_entity.pdbx_description
1 polymer ?
#
loop_
_entity_poly.entity_id
_entity_poly.type
_entity_poly.pdbx_seq_one_letter_code
_entity_poly.pdbx_strand_id
1 'polypeptide(L)'
;MSSAAASLADIRRLSPRRELLLGAALTAAFAALVLAVGPAPGDAPVHLYRTFLVRDGALIWDNFWYAGTYPLASYSLLYYLPAALVGNLPLVFVAAIASTVLFASLALREWGRAALWPSRVFGVLAAAPMFTGLYAYSLGFTAMLATLKLLQLRRLRLAVVAAALTVGFSPLAFAFLCLVVGSYAVSRRRIA
;
A
#
# COMPACT_ATOMS: atom_id res chain seq x y z
N MET A 1 44.94 8.31 10.48
CA MET A 1 44.36 8.54 9.13
C MET A 1 43.56 7.34 8.58
N SER A 2 43.19 6.32 9.39
CA SER A 2 42.48 5.11 8.90
C SER A 2 40.95 5.11 9.12
N SER A 3 40.42 6.00 9.95
CA SER A 3 38.98 6.03 10.32
C SER A 3 38.09 6.73 9.27
N ALA A 4 38.59 7.79 8.64
CA ALA A 4 37.85 8.52 7.60
C ALA A 4 37.65 7.72 6.30
N ALA A 5 38.62 6.86 5.96
CA ALA A 5 38.54 6.00 4.77
C ALA A 5 37.52 4.85 4.92
N ALA A 6 37.35 4.31 6.14
CA ALA A 6 36.32 3.32 6.45
C ALA A 6 34.90 3.92 6.36
N SER A 7 34.73 5.16 6.85
CA SER A 7 33.47 5.92 6.75
C SER A 7 33.04 6.18 5.29
N LEU A 8 33.99 6.56 4.42
CA LEU A 8 33.72 6.79 3.00
C LEU A 8 33.46 5.49 2.20
N ALA A 9 34.05 4.37 2.63
CA ALA A 9 33.78 3.04 2.06
C ALA A 9 32.40 2.50 2.45
N ASP A 10 31.93 2.80 3.66
CA ASP A 10 30.57 2.47 4.11
C ASP A 10 29.50 3.32 3.42
N ILE A 11 29.79 4.59 3.14
CA ILE A 11 28.90 5.50 2.39
C ILE A 11 28.66 4.99 0.94
N ARG A 12 29.62 4.28 0.35
CA ARG A 12 29.55 3.78 -1.03
C ARG A 12 28.67 2.53 -1.26
N ARG A 13 28.14 1.87 -0.22
CA ARG A 13 27.41 0.57 -0.37
C ARG A 13 25.90 0.63 -0.19
N LEU A 14 25.27 1.80 -0.23
CA LEU A 14 23.83 1.88 -0.42
C LEU A 14 23.52 1.44 -1.85
N SER A 15 23.03 0.22 -2.02
CA SER A 15 22.35 -0.20 -3.24
C SER A 15 20.85 -0.04 -2.99
N PRO A 16 20.19 1.01 -3.52
CA PRO A 16 18.76 1.18 -3.34
C PRO A 16 18.00 -0.05 -3.80
N ARG A 17 18.41 -0.67 -4.92
CA ARG A 17 17.81 -1.91 -5.43
C ARG A 17 17.87 -3.04 -4.41
N ARG A 18 19.02 -3.24 -3.74
CA ARG A 18 19.16 -4.28 -2.72
C ARG A 18 18.22 -4.03 -1.54
N GLU A 19 18.10 -2.79 -1.08
CA GLU A 19 17.21 -2.46 0.04
C GLU A 19 15.73 -2.59 -0.33
N LEU A 20 15.34 -2.28 -1.56
CA LEU A 20 13.98 -2.53 -2.05
C LEU A 20 13.67 -4.05 -2.07
N LEU A 21 14.61 -4.87 -2.54
CA LEU A 21 14.45 -6.33 -2.55
C LEU A 21 14.41 -6.92 -1.14
N LEU A 22 15.26 -6.42 -0.24
CA LEU A 22 15.24 -6.82 1.17
C LEU A 22 13.92 -6.45 1.83
N GLY A 23 13.41 -5.24 1.60
CA GLY A 23 12.10 -4.82 2.09
C GLY A 23 10.96 -5.70 1.54
N ALA A 24 10.97 -5.98 0.24
CA ALA A 24 10.00 -6.88 -0.38
C ALA A 24 10.03 -8.30 0.21
N ALA A 25 11.23 -8.87 0.36
CA ALA A 25 11.42 -10.19 0.96
C ALA A 25 10.98 -10.23 2.42
N LEU A 26 11.28 -9.18 3.19
CA LEU A 26 10.86 -9.05 4.59
C LEU A 26 9.33 -9.01 4.69
N THR A 27 8.66 -8.17 3.90
CA THR A 27 7.19 -8.12 3.87
C THR A 27 6.60 -9.46 3.45
N ALA A 28 7.14 -10.09 2.40
CA ALA A 28 6.66 -11.39 1.93
C ALA A 28 6.79 -12.47 3.01
N ALA A 29 7.93 -12.52 3.71
CA ALA A 29 8.17 -13.49 4.78
C ALA A 29 7.22 -13.29 5.97
N PHE A 30 7.05 -12.05 6.43
CA PHE A 30 6.14 -11.76 7.54
C PHE A 30 4.67 -11.93 7.16
N ALA A 31 4.27 -11.54 5.95
CA ALA A 31 2.92 -11.79 5.45
C ALA A 31 2.64 -13.29 5.35
N ALA A 32 3.59 -14.07 4.82
CA ALA A 32 3.47 -15.53 4.76
C ALA A 32 3.40 -16.15 6.15
N LEU A 33 4.21 -15.66 7.10
CA LEU A 33 4.18 -16.12 8.48
C LEU A 33 2.80 -15.84 9.13
N VAL A 34 2.27 -14.63 9.00
CA VAL A 34 0.95 -14.27 9.52
C VAL A 34 -0.14 -15.14 8.88
N LEU A 35 -0.05 -15.44 7.58
CA LEU A 35 -1.02 -16.33 6.93
C LEU A 35 -0.87 -17.80 7.38
N ALA A 36 0.34 -18.24 7.69
CA ALA A 36 0.60 -19.63 8.04
C ALA A 36 0.23 -19.96 9.50
N VAL A 37 0.49 -19.03 10.43
CA VAL A 37 0.31 -19.28 11.88
C VAL A 37 -0.57 -18.25 12.58
N GLY A 38 -0.90 -17.14 11.93
CA GLY A 38 -1.79 -16.13 12.47
C GLY A 38 -3.26 -16.56 12.40
N PRO A 39 -4.14 -15.92 13.18
CA PRO A 39 -5.57 -16.21 13.09
C PRO A 39 -6.14 -15.66 11.77
N ALA A 40 -7.32 -16.17 11.40
CA ALA A 40 -8.01 -15.73 10.20
C ALA A 40 -8.25 -14.20 10.22
N PRO A 41 -8.05 -13.50 9.09
CA PRO A 41 -8.21 -12.06 9.04
C PRO A 41 -9.61 -11.61 9.46
N GLY A 42 -9.70 -10.61 10.33
CA GLY A 42 -10.96 -10.19 10.98
C GLY A 42 -12.09 -9.91 9.98
N ASP A 43 -11.81 -9.13 8.95
CA ASP A 43 -12.79 -8.79 7.91
C ASP A 43 -12.85 -9.79 6.75
N ALA A 44 -12.17 -10.95 6.82
CA ALA A 44 -12.13 -11.91 5.71
C ALA A 44 -13.52 -12.35 5.20
N PRO A 45 -14.54 -12.62 6.06
CA PRO A 45 -15.87 -13.01 5.60
C PRO A 45 -16.52 -11.96 4.69
N VAL A 46 -16.35 -10.69 5.03
CA VAL A 46 -16.97 -9.59 4.27
C VAL A 46 -16.36 -9.45 2.88
N HIS A 47 -15.05 -9.67 2.77
CA HIS A 47 -14.33 -9.60 1.50
C HIS A 47 -14.63 -10.82 0.64
N LEU A 48 -14.70 -12.01 1.23
CA LEU A 48 -15.12 -13.22 0.54
C LEU A 48 -16.53 -13.06 -0.04
N TYR A 49 -17.47 -12.60 0.78
CA TYR A 49 -18.86 -12.41 0.39
C TYR A 49 -19.01 -11.42 -0.77
N ARG A 50 -18.38 -10.24 -0.68
CA ARG A 50 -18.46 -9.25 -1.78
C ARG A 50 -17.77 -9.69 -3.05
N THR A 51 -16.67 -10.43 -2.93
CA THR A 51 -15.99 -10.99 -4.10
C THR A 51 -16.88 -12.02 -4.79
N PHE A 52 -17.62 -12.82 -4.02
CA PHE A 52 -18.63 -13.73 -4.55
C PHE A 52 -19.74 -12.98 -5.29
N LEU A 53 -20.32 -11.93 -4.70
CA LEU A 53 -21.35 -11.10 -5.36
C LEU A 53 -20.87 -10.49 -6.68
N VAL A 54 -19.63 -9.99 -6.73
CA VAL A 54 -19.06 -9.46 -7.98
C VAL A 54 -18.90 -10.55 -9.04
N ARG A 55 -18.50 -11.76 -8.66
CA ARG A 55 -18.42 -12.90 -9.59
C ARG A 55 -19.78 -13.34 -10.13
N ASP A 56 -20.81 -13.23 -9.30
CA ASP A 56 -22.20 -13.57 -9.65
C ASP A 56 -22.92 -12.44 -10.42
N GLY A 57 -22.28 -11.28 -10.60
CA GLY A 57 -22.84 -10.13 -11.31
C GLY A 57 -23.74 -9.23 -10.46
N ALA A 58 -23.87 -9.49 -9.16
CA ALA A 58 -24.57 -8.64 -8.21
C ALA A 58 -23.68 -7.45 -7.80
N LEU A 59 -23.71 -6.38 -8.61
CA LEU A 59 -22.81 -5.22 -8.43
C LEU A 59 -23.44 -4.05 -7.67
N ILE A 60 -24.76 -3.87 -7.79
CA ILE A 60 -25.45 -2.67 -7.32
C ILE A 60 -26.06 -2.91 -5.94
N TRP A 61 -26.81 -4.00 -5.75
CA TRP A 61 -27.55 -4.24 -4.52
C TRP A 61 -27.60 -5.74 -4.18
N ASP A 62 -27.59 -6.03 -2.90
CA ASP A 62 -27.79 -7.36 -2.32
C ASP A 62 -28.60 -7.26 -1.01
N ASN A 63 -29.46 -8.24 -0.73
CA ASN A 63 -30.30 -8.29 0.47
C ASN A 63 -29.73 -9.18 1.60
N PHE A 64 -28.73 -10.02 1.32
CA PHE A 64 -28.30 -11.06 2.27
C PHE A 64 -27.22 -10.60 3.26
N TRP A 65 -26.87 -9.32 3.29
CA TRP A 65 -25.91 -8.74 4.24
C TRP A 65 -26.50 -7.57 5.01
N TYR A 66 -26.72 -7.74 6.33
CA TYR A 66 -27.28 -6.73 7.26
C TYR A 66 -28.50 -5.95 6.72
N ALA A 67 -29.52 -6.67 6.22
CA ALA A 67 -30.75 -6.10 5.66
C ALA A 67 -30.58 -5.26 4.37
N GLY A 68 -29.41 -5.32 3.73
CA GLY A 68 -29.16 -4.65 2.46
C GLY A 68 -27.75 -4.08 2.37
N THR A 69 -27.05 -4.30 1.26
CA THR A 69 -25.74 -3.72 1.02
C THR A 69 -25.55 -3.34 -0.44
N TYR A 70 -24.70 -2.34 -0.70
CA TYR A 70 -24.22 -2.00 -2.03
C TYR A 70 -22.85 -2.66 -2.24
N PRO A 71 -22.74 -3.76 -3.01
CA PRO A 71 -21.53 -4.56 -3.08
C PRO A 71 -20.28 -3.75 -3.47
N LEU A 72 -20.42 -2.82 -4.41
CA LEU A 72 -19.34 -1.90 -4.78
C LEU A 72 -19.32 -0.61 -3.94
N ALA A 73 -20.44 -0.07 -3.46
CA ALA A 73 -20.39 1.25 -2.78
C ALA A 73 -20.12 1.18 -1.27
N SER A 74 -20.52 0.10 -0.59
CA SER A 74 -20.49 0.05 0.89
C SER A 74 -19.09 -0.10 1.48
N TYR A 75 -18.11 -0.64 0.73
CA TYR A 75 -16.75 -0.86 1.24
C TYR A 75 -15.67 -0.34 0.29
N SER A 76 -15.83 -0.53 -1.02
CA SER A 76 -14.86 -0.08 -2.02
C SER A 76 -15.43 -0.21 -3.42
N LEU A 77 -15.38 0.89 -4.17
CA LEU A 77 -15.94 0.98 -5.52
C LEU A 77 -15.24 0.03 -6.49
N LEU A 78 -13.91 -0.09 -6.37
CA LEU A 78 -13.09 -0.78 -7.36
C LEU A 78 -12.39 -2.02 -6.83
N TYR A 79 -12.19 -2.19 -5.51
CA TYR A 79 -11.33 -3.26 -4.98
C TYR A 79 -11.83 -4.67 -5.34
N TYR A 80 -13.14 -4.89 -5.35
CA TYR A 80 -13.70 -6.22 -5.56
C TYR A 80 -13.61 -6.71 -7.01
N LEU A 81 -13.44 -5.79 -7.99
CA LEU A 81 -13.27 -6.14 -9.39
C LEU A 81 -11.97 -6.95 -9.65
N PRO A 82 -10.77 -6.46 -9.29
CA PRO A 82 -9.56 -7.28 -9.38
C PRO A 82 -9.58 -8.45 -8.38
N ALA A 83 -10.17 -8.30 -7.19
CA ALA A 83 -10.25 -9.39 -6.22
C ALA A 83 -11.08 -10.57 -6.74
N ALA A 84 -12.11 -10.32 -7.55
CA ALA A 84 -12.90 -11.37 -8.21
C ALA A 84 -12.05 -12.20 -9.20
N LEU A 85 -11.07 -11.57 -9.85
CA LEU A 85 -10.20 -12.21 -10.83
C LEU A 85 -9.06 -13.02 -10.18
N VAL A 86 -8.35 -12.41 -9.23
CA VAL A 86 -7.11 -13.01 -8.66
C VAL A 86 -7.25 -13.55 -7.25
N GLY A 87 -8.36 -13.25 -6.57
CA GLY A 87 -8.60 -13.58 -5.17
C GLY A 87 -8.10 -12.51 -4.19
N ASN A 88 -8.74 -12.44 -3.01
CA ASN A 88 -8.44 -11.45 -1.98
C ASN A 88 -7.02 -11.57 -1.43
N LEU A 89 -6.62 -12.77 -0.97
CA LEU A 89 -5.33 -12.96 -0.31
C LEU A 89 -4.14 -12.67 -1.24
N PRO A 90 -4.08 -13.19 -2.48
CA PRO A 90 -2.98 -12.86 -3.40
C PRO A 90 -2.89 -11.36 -3.70
N LEU A 91 -4.04 -10.70 -3.90
CA LEU A 91 -4.10 -9.27 -4.21
C LEU A 91 -3.52 -8.42 -3.07
N VAL A 92 -3.93 -8.71 -1.83
CA VAL A 92 -3.49 -7.94 -0.65
C VAL A 92 -2.04 -8.27 -0.31
N PHE A 93 -1.60 -9.51 -0.51
CA PHE A 93 -0.21 -9.91 -0.34
C PHE A 93 0.71 -9.13 -1.28
N VAL A 94 0.34 -9.03 -2.57
CA VAL A 94 1.08 -8.23 -3.55
C VAL A 94 1.01 -6.74 -3.22
N ALA A 95 -0.14 -6.23 -2.78
CA ALA A 95 -0.31 -4.84 -2.37
C ALA A 95 0.62 -4.47 -1.19
N ALA A 96 0.75 -5.35 -0.20
CA ALA A 96 1.65 -5.16 0.93
C ALA A 96 3.12 -5.03 0.46
N ILE A 97 3.57 -5.95 -0.39
CA ILE A 97 4.94 -5.93 -0.94
C ILE A 97 5.16 -4.66 -1.77
N ALA A 98 4.22 -4.33 -2.66
CA ALA A 98 4.30 -3.14 -3.51
C ALA A 98 4.33 -1.86 -2.67
N SER A 99 3.52 -1.78 -1.61
CA SER A 99 3.55 -0.68 -0.65
C SER A 99 4.93 -0.52 -0.02
N THR A 100 5.56 -1.61 0.41
CA THR A 100 6.93 -1.57 0.98
C THR A 100 7.95 -1.08 -0.02
N VAL A 101 7.91 -1.58 -1.25
CA VAL A 101 8.83 -1.14 -2.31
C VAL A 101 8.63 0.34 -2.62
N LEU A 102 7.39 0.80 -2.74
CA LEU A 102 7.07 2.19 -3.04
C LEU A 102 7.47 3.12 -1.89
N PHE A 103 7.12 2.77 -0.65
CA PHE A 103 7.50 3.52 0.55
C PHE A 103 9.02 3.62 0.69
N ALA A 104 9.73 2.49 0.61
CA ALA A 104 11.18 2.48 0.67
C ALA A 104 11.80 3.29 -0.48
N SER A 105 11.25 3.21 -1.69
CA SER A 105 11.73 3.98 -2.85
C SER A 105 11.51 5.49 -2.70
N LEU A 106 10.43 5.90 -2.05
CA LEU A 106 10.17 7.29 -1.70
C LEU A 106 11.14 7.75 -0.61
N ALA A 107 11.23 6.98 0.47
CA ALA A 107 11.96 7.35 1.66
C ALA A 107 13.47 7.35 1.46
N LEU A 108 14.03 6.35 0.77
CA LEU A 108 15.46 6.31 0.44
C LEU A 108 15.88 7.47 -0.47
N ARG A 109 14.97 7.93 -1.34
CA ARG A 109 15.27 9.06 -2.23
C ARG A 109 15.27 10.40 -1.49
N GLU A 110 14.42 10.55 -0.49
CA GLU A 110 14.31 11.80 0.28
C GLU A 110 15.33 11.87 1.43
N TRP A 111 15.55 10.76 2.14
CA TRP A 111 16.32 10.73 3.40
C TRP A 111 17.55 9.81 3.37
N GLY A 112 17.85 9.15 2.25
CA GLY A 112 19.05 8.31 2.11
C GLY A 112 19.17 7.22 3.19
N ARG A 113 20.32 7.14 3.87
CA ARG A 113 20.58 6.13 4.92
C ARG A 113 19.59 6.19 6.08
N ALA A 114 19.10 7.38 6.43
CA ALA A 114 18.18 7.54 7.57
C ALA A 114 16.85 6.79 7.35
N ALA A 115 16.48 6.51 6.09
CA ALA A 115 15.28 5.77 5.75
C ALA A 115 15.41 4.24 5.85
N LEU A 116 16.60 3.67 6.09
CA LEU A 116 16.82 2.22 6.05
C LEU A 116 15.97 1.47 7.08
N TRP A 117 16.11 1.80 8.37
CA TRP A 117 15.35 1.18 9.44
C TRP A 117 13.84 1.46 9.35
N PRO A 118 13.40 2.72 9.13
CA PRO A 118 11.98 3.01 8.91
C PRO A 118 11.37 2.18 7.77
N SER A 119 12.08 1.99 6.66
CA SER A 119 11.60 1.19 5.52
C SER A 119 11.46 -0.30 5.86
N ARG A 120 12.38 -0.85 6.67
CA ARG A 120 12.31 -2.25 7.12
C ARG A 120 11.18 -2.46 8.13
N VAL A 121 11.06 -1.57 9.11
CA VAL A 121 9.96 -1.61 10.09
C VAL A 121 8.61 -1.49 9.36
N PHE A 122 8.50 -0.54 8.42
CA PHE A 122 7.34 -0.46 7.54
C PHE A 122 7.09 -1.78 6.82
N GLY A 123 8.13 -2.42 6.28
CA GLY A 123 7.99 -3.70 5.58
C GLY A 123 7.39 -4.82 6.44
N VAL A 124 7.75 -4.89 7.73
CA VAL A 124 7.12 -5.82 8.69
C VAL A 124 5.67 -5.44 8.94
N LEU A 125 5.40 -4.16 9.22
CA LEU A 125 4.06 -3.68 9.54
C LEU A 125 3.10 -3.73 8.34
N ALA A 126 3.61 -3.67 7.12
CA ALA A 126 2.84 -3.84 5.89
C ALA A 126 2.21 -5.23 5.77
N ALA A 127 2.65 -6.23 6.56
CA ALA A 127 2.03 -7.54 6.66
C ALA A 127 0.75 -7.56 7.51
N ALA A 128 0.51 -6.54 8.34
CA ALA A 128 -0.66 -6.49 9.25
C ALA A 128 -2.03 -6.74 8.57
N PRO A 129 -2.29 -6.33 7.32
CA PRO A 129 -3.54 -6.63 6.62
C PRO A 129 -3.87 -8.13 6.51
N MET A 130 -2.87 -9.02 6.55
CA MET A 130 -3.09 -10.47 6.57
C MET A 130 -3.80 -10.96 7.83
N PHE A 131 -3.76 -10.16 8.90
CA PHE A 131 -4.44 -10.41 10.16
C PHE A 131 -5.67 -9.49 10.36
N THR A 132 -5.59 -8.22 9.95
CA THR A 132 -6.68 -7.27 10.19
C THR A 132 -7.81 -7.37 9.18
N GLY A 133 -7.54 -7.84 7.96
CA GLY A 133 -8.55 -7.84 6.89
C GLY A 133 -8.73 -6.48 6.20
N LEU A 134 -7.81 -5.52 6.39
CA LEU A 134 -7.87 -4.18 5.78
C LEU A 134 -7.53 -4.16 4.28
N TYR A 135 -8.22 -4.98 3.49
CA TYR A 135 -7.82 -5.32 2.11
C TYR A 135 -7.99 -4.17 1.13
N ALA A 136 -9.19 -3.59 1.04
CA ALA A 136 -9.47 -2.45 0.18
C ALA A 136 -8.59 -1.24 0.50
N TYR A 137 -8.40 -0.98 1.80
CA TYR A 137 -7.46 0.05 2.26
C TYR A 137 -6.03 -0.24 1.82
N SER A 138 -5.54 -1.48 1.93
CA SER A 138 -4.16 -1.84 1.55
C SER A 138 -3.88 -1.60 0.07
N LEU A 139 -4.82 -1.96 -0.81
CA LEU A 139 -4.69 -1.68 -2.24
C LEU A 139 -4.78 -0.17 -2.54
N GLY A 140 -5.72 0.54 -1.89
CA GLY A 140 -5.84 2.00 -1.99
C GLY A 140 -4.58 2.73 -1.51
N PHE A 141 -3.99 2.26 -0.41
CA PHE A 141 -2.74 2.77 0.15
C PHE A 141 -1.55 2.52 -0.78
N THR A 142 -1.50 1.36 -1.45
CA THR A 142 -0.53 1.10 -2.51
C THR A 142 -0.67 2.11 -3.66
N ALA A 143 -1.90 2.35 -4.13
CA ALA A 143 -2.18 3.35 -5.16
C ALA A 143 -1.83 4.78 -4.71
N MET A 144 -2.03 5.10 -3.43
CA MET A 144 -1.61 6.37 -2.83
C MET A 144 -0.09 6.53 -2.89
N LEU A 145 0.67 5.52 -2.47
CA LEU A 145 2.14 5.55 -2.55
C LEU A 145 2.62 5.62 -3.99
N ALA A 146 1.95 4.94 -4.92
CA ALA A 146 2.23 5.04 -6.35
C ALA A 146 1.98 6.46 -6.86
N THR A 147 0.92 7.12 -6.42
CA THR A 147 0.63 8.53 -6.72
C THR A 147 1.77 9.42 -6.26
N LEU A 148 2.19 9.30 -4.99
CA LEU A 148 3.31 10.06 -4.45
C LEU A 148 4.60 9.80 -5.24
N LYS A 149 4.86 8.55 -5.63
CA LYS A 149 6.03 8.20 -6.43
C LYS A 149 5.98 8.84 -7.82
N LEU A 150 4.82 8.83 -8.47
CA LEU A 150 4.63 9.44 -9.78
C LEU A 150 4.76 10.97 -9.72
N LEU A 151 4.28 11.61 -8.65
CA LEU A 151 4.54 13.02 -8.38
C LEU A 151 6.04 13.30 -8.20
N GLN A 152 6.75 12.46 -7.44
CA GLN A 152 8.21 12.54 -7.26
C GLN A 152 9.00 12.33 -8.57
N LEU A 153 8.40 11.63 -9.54
CA LEU A 153 8.93 11.43 -10.90
C LEU A 153 8.43 12.48 -11.91
N ARG A 154 7.66 13.48 -11.47
CA ARG A 154 7.03 14.53 -12.29
C ARG A 154 6.11 14.00 -13.40
N ARG A 155 5.54 12.80 -13.23
CA ARG A 155 4.59 12.19 -14.18
C ARG A 155 3.15 12.51 -13.79
N LEU A 156 2.74 13.77 -13.96
CA LEU A 156 1.46 14.29 -13.44
C LEU A 156 0.23 13.56 -13.97
N ARG A 157 0.17 13.24 -15.27
CA ARG A 157 -0.98 12.53 -15.86
C ARG A 157 -1.22 11.18 -15.19
N LEU A 158 -0.15 10.40 -15.00
CA LEU A 158 -0.23 9.11 -14.32
C LEU A 158 -0.54 9.27 -12.84
N ALA A 159 -0.02 10.32 -12.19
CA ALA A 159 -0.34 10.61 -10.80
C ALA A 159 -1.83 10.90 -10.59
N VAL A 160 -2.47 11.63 -11.51
CA VAL A 160 -3.93 11.88 -11.46
C VAL A 160 -4.71 10.57 -11.60
N VAL A 161 -4.31 9.69 -12.53
CA VAL A 161 -4.95 8.37 -12.68
C VAL A 161 -4.77 7.53 -11.43
N ALA A 162 -3.56 7.48 -10.86
CA ALA A 162 -3.29 6.75 -9.63
C ALA A 162 -4.09 7.32 -8.44
N ALA A 163 -4.26 8.64 -8.35
CA ALA A 163 -5.07 9.29 -7.32
C ALA A 163 -6.57 8.94 -7.47
N ALA A 164 -7.07 8.88 -8.69
CA ALA A 164 -8.43 8.42 -8.98
C ALA A 164 -8.62 6.95 -8.58
N LEU A 165 -7.63 6.10 -8.84
CA LEU A 165 -7.64 4.71 -8.36
C LEU A 165 -7.60 4.63 -6.83
N THR A 166 -6.82 5.51 -6.17
CA THR A 166 -6.79 5.58 -4.70
C THR A 166 -8.19 5.80 -4.12
N VAL A 167 -8.95 6.80 -4.59
CA VAL A 167 -10.32 7.03 -4.10
C VAL A 167 -11.26 5.88 -4.45
N GLY A 168 -11.12 5.29 -5.65
CA GLY A 168 -11.92 4.15 -6.06
C GLY A 168 -11.67 2.89 -5.22
N PHE A 169 -10.44 2.68 -4.74
CA PHE A 169 -10.12 1.58 -3.83
C PHE A 169 -10.43 1.90 -2.37
N SER A 170 -10.12 3.10 -1.91
CA SER A 170 -10.34 3.50 -0.51
C SER A 170 -10.44 5.02 -0.36
N PRO A 171 -11.62 5.56 0.00
CA PRO A 171 -11.78 6.97 0.36
C PRO A 171 -10.86 7.40 1.52
N LEU A 172 -10.61 6.50 2.47
CA LEU A 172 -9.70 6.77 3.58
C LEU A 172 -8.25 6.95 3.12
N ALA A 173 -7.75 6.08 2.24
CA ALA A 173 -6.42 6.25 1.66
C ALA A 173 -6.32 7.56 0.85
N PHE A 174 -7.41 7.95 0.17
CA PHE A 174 -7.46 9.22 -0.56
C PHE A 174 -7.46 10.43 0.38
N ALA A 175 -8.14 10.36 1.52
CA ALA A 175 -8.05 11.40 2.55
C ALA A 175 -6.61 11.59 3.03
N PHE A 176 -5.88 10.49 3.28
CA PHE A 176 -4.45 10.57 3.62
C PHE A 176 -3.60 11.14 2.48
N LEU A 177 -3.88 10.79 1.22
CA LEU A 177 -3.22 11.40 0.06
C LEU A 177 -3.40 12.93 0.05
N CYS A 178 -4.64 13.40 0.22
CA CYS A 178 -4.97 14.82 0.28
C CYS A 178 -4.26 15.52 1.44
N LEU A 179 -4.19 14.88 2.62
CA LEU A 179 -3.44 15.41 3.75
C LEU A 179 -1.95 15.57 3.42
N VAL A 180 -1.30 14.53 2.88
CA VAL A 180 0.13 14.58 2.53
C VAL A 180 0.42 15.66 1.48
N VAL A 181 -0.36 15.72 0.40
CA VAL A 181 -0.20 16.73 -0.66
C VAL A 181 -0.51 18.13 -0.14
N GLY A 182 -1.55 18.29 0.68
CA GLY A 182 -1.90 19.54 1.33
C GLY A 182 -0.80 20.04 2.26
N SER A 183 -0.24 19.17 3.11
CA SER A 183 0.90 19.49 3.98
C SER A 183 2.11 19.95 3.17
N TYR A 184 2.43 19.27 2.07
CA TYR A 184 3.53 19.67 1.20
C TYR A 184 3.29 21.05 0.56
N ALA A 185 2.08 21.31 0.06
CA ALA A 185 1.71 22.59 -0.54
C ALA A 185 1.80 23.75 0.46
N VAL A 186 1.35 23.54 1.70
CA VAL A 186 1.45 24.54 2.78
C VAL A 186 2.91 24.78 3.17
N SER A 187 3.73 23.73 3.27
CA SER A 187 5.15 23.86 3.60
C SER A 187 5.91 24.67 2.55
N ARG A 188 5.63 24.45 1.25
CA ARG A 188 6.27 25.19 0.15
C ARG A 188 5.92 26.68 0.16
N ARG A 189 4.69 27.04 0.54
CA ARG A 189 4.25 28.45 0.63
C ARG A 189 4.88 29.22 1.79
N ARG A 190 5.36 28.55 2.83
CA ARG A 190 6.02 29.21 3.97
C ARG A 190 7.50 29.50 3.74
N ILE A 191 8.11 28.87 2.74
CA ILE A 191 9.54 28.97 2.42
C ILE A 191 9.79 29.93 1.24
N ALA A 192 8.76 30.18 0.42
CA ALA A 192 8.77 31.18 -0.66
C ALA A 192 8.30 32.54 -0.13
#